data_AF-A0A1X1Y152-F1
#
_entry.id   AF-A0A1X1Y152-F1
#
_cell.length_a   1.000
_cell.length_b   1.000
_cell.length_c   1.000
_cell.angle_alpha   90.00
_cell.angle_beta   90.00
_cell.angle_gamma   90.00
#
_symmetry.space_group_name_H-M   'P 1'
#
loop_
_entity.id
_entity.type
_entity.pdbx_description
1 polymer ?
#
loop_
_entity_poly.entity_id
_entity_poly.type
_entity_poly.pdbx_seq_one_letter_code
_entity_poly.pdbx_strand_id
1 'polypeptide(L)'
;MDQQGTRTDITVNVEGFWMLQALLDIRHVAPELRCRPYVSTDSSDWLNEHPGMAVMREQGIVTDDTVNEQVAARMRVLAAPDLEVIALLSRGKLLYGVKQQEEGEQEEPVGSRDIPDNEFRVVLARRGQHWVSAVRVGDEITVDDVAISDTASIAALVFDGLESIHHADPAAINAVNVPLEEMLEVTKAWQESGFNVFSGGDLRRLGISAATVAALGQALSDPAAEAAVYARQYRDDARAPSASVLSLKDGSGGRIAMYQQARTAGSGEAWLAICPATPQLVQVGVKTVLDTLPYGEWKTHRRV
;
A
#
# COMPACT_ATOMS: atom_id res chain seq x y z
N MET A 1 -33.88 -15.99 2.54
CA MET A 1 -33.21 -16.64 3.67
C MET A 1 -31.98 -15.79 3.92
N ASP A 2 -32.15 -14.79 4.77
CA ASP A 2 -31.25 -13.66 4.90
C ASP A 2 -29.96 -14.12 5.61
N GLN A 3 -28.87 -14.23 4.86
CA GLN A 3 -27.54 -14.21 5.44
C GLN A 3 -27.17 -12.75 5.69
N GLN A 4 -27.72 -12.17 6.76
CA GLN A 4 -27.05 -11.07 7.43
C GLN A 4 -25.80 -11.65 8.07
N GLY A 5 -24.71 -11.72 7.30
CA GLY A 5 -23.38 -11.96 7.84
C GLY A 5 -23.11 -10.89 8.89
N THR A 6 -22.97 -11.29 10.15
CA THR A 6 -22.53 -10.41 11.22
C THR A 6 -21.18 -9.83 10.82
N ARG A 7 -21.12 -8.51 10.62
CA ARG A 7 -19.87 -7.76 10.37
C ARG A 7 -18.87 -8.08 11.48
N THR A 8 -17.66 -8.47 11.10
CA THR A 8 -16.57 -8.80 12.02
C THR A 8 -15.51 -7.71 12.09
N ASP A 9 -15.60 -6.71 11.23
CA ASP A 9 -14.69 -5.59 11.15
C ASP A 9 -14.84 -4.66 12.35
N ILE A 10 -13.74 -3.99 12.68
CA ILE A 10 -13.71 -2.90 13.64
C ILE A 10 -13.15 -1.65 12.96
N THR A 11 -13.67 -0.49 13.34
CA THR A 11 -13.14 0.81 12.89
C THR A 11 -12.86 1.67 14.10
N VAL A 12 -11.63 2.16 14.20
CA VAL A 12 -11.17 3.06 15.26
C VAL A 12 -10.40 4.21 14.65
N ASN A 13 -10.38 5.36 15.30
CA ASN A 13 -9.49 6.45 14.90
C ASN A 13 -8.03 6.13 15.29
N VAL A 14 -7.07 6.97 14.87
CA VAL A 14 -5.64 6.79 15.18
C VAL A 14 -5.36 6.67 16.67
N GLU A 15 -6.10 7.38 17.52
CA GLU A 15 -5.94 7.31 18.98
C GLU A 15 -6.46 5.99 19.55
N GLY A 16 -7.65 5.55 19.14
CA GLY A 16 -8.22 4.26 19.51
C GLY A 16 -7.31 3.10 19.09
N PHE A 17 -6.73 3.17 17.90
CA PHE A 17 -5.74 2.17 17.46
C PHE A 17 -4.51 2.15 18.37
N TRP A 18 -4.01 3.31 18.78
CA TRP A 18 -2.89 3.40 19.72
C TRP A 18 -3.23 2.89 21.13
N MET A 19 -4.48 3.06 21.58
CA MET A 19 -4.95 2.46 22.84
C MET A 19 -5.00 0.93 22.75
N LEU A 20 -5.44 0.35 21.61
CA LEU A 20 -5.36 -1.09 21.36
C LEU A 20 -3.91 -1.58 21.36
N GLN A 21 -2.98 -0.81 20.78
CA GLN A 21 -1.56 -1.10 20.87
C GLN A 21 -1.07 -1.14 22.33
N ALA A 22 -1.50 -0.19 23.16
CA ALA A 22 -1.11 -0.13 24.56
C ALA A 22 -1.65 -1.31 25.38
N LEU A 23 -2.94 -1.65 25.23
CA LEU A 23 -3.57 -2.78 25.92
C LEU A 23 -2.97 -4.15 25.53
N LEU A 24 -2.40 -4.25 24.34
CA LEU A 24 -1.83 -5.49 23.79
C LEU A 24 -0.30 -5.51 23.77
N ASP A 25 0.35 -4.49 24.34
CA ASP A 25 1.81 -4.31 24.35
C ASP A 25 2.46 -4.35 22.94
N ILE A 26 1.83 -3.67 21.97
CA ILE A 26 2.27 -3.62 20.57
C ILE A 26 3.04 -2.31 20.33
N ARG A 27 4.37 -2.40 20.31
CA ARG A 27 5.24 -1.24 20.08
C ARG A 27 4.96 -0.49 18.78
N HIS A 28 4.82 -1.22 17.68
CA HIS A 28 4.60 -0.65 16.35
C HIS A 28 3.88 -1.64 15.43
N VAL A 29 3.29 -1.10 14.37
CA VAL A 29 2.69 -1.82 13.24
C VAL A 29 3.29 -1.26 11.93
N ALA A 30 2.75 -1.67 10.78
CA ALA A 30 3.14 -1.15 9.47
C ALA A 30 3.20 0.40 9.47
N PRO A 31 4.31 1.02 9.03
CA PRO A 31 4.47 2.47 9.05
C PRO A 31 3.48 3.20 8.13
N GLU A 32 2.89 2.51 7.16
CA GLU A 32 1.88 3.07 6.26
C GLU A 32 0.59 3.42 6.98
N LEU A 33 0.24 2.71 8.06
CA LEU A 33 -0.87 3.09 8.93
C LEU A 33 -0.55 4.37 9.72
N ARG A 34 0.71 4.82 9.75
CA ARG A 34 1.19 6.08 10.34
C ARG A 34 0.60 6.35 11.74
N CYS A 35 0.55 5.32 12.57
CA CYS A 35 0.16 5.39 13.98
C CYS A 35 1.28 6.00 14.83
N ARG A 36 0.98 6.30 16.10
CA ARG A 36 2.01 6.63 17.11
C ARG A 36 2.63 5.32 17.63
N PRO A 37 3.95 5.27 17.86
CA PRO A 37 4.53 4.13 18.55
C PRO A 37 4.02 4.08 20.00
N TYR A 38 3.83 2.87 20.53
CA TYR A 38 3.59 2.66 21.95
C TYR A 38 4.90 2.32 22.66
N VAL A 39 5.08 2.89 23.84
CA VAL A 39 6.23 2.64 24.73
C VAL A 39 5.65 2.28 26.09
N SER A 40 5.98 1.09 26.57
CA SER A 40 5.57 0.60 27.88
C SER A 40 6.13 1.48 29.00
N THR A 41 5.28 1.85 29.95
CA THR A 41 5.62 2.59 31.17
C THR A 41 5.32 1.75 32.42
N ASP A 42 5.78 2.19 33.59
CA ASP A 42 5.58 1.45 34.86
C ASP A 42 4.09 1.24 35.23
N SER A 43 3.19 2.08 34.72
CA SER A 43 1.74 1.92 34.80
C SER A 43 1.07 2.30 33.48
N SER A 44 -0.05 1.64 33.19
CA SER A 44 -0.95 1.94 32.06
C SER A 44 -2.33 2.45 32.51
N ASP A 45 -2.47 2.85 33.78
CA ASP A 45 -3.76 3.25 34.37
C ASP A 45 -4.37 4.49 33.68
N TRP A 46 -3.52 5.32 33.08
CA TRP A 46 -3.93 6.50 32.31
C TRP A 46 -4.81 6.15 31.08
N LEU A 47 -4.76 4.91 30.57
CA LEU A 47 -5.61 4.46 29.47
C LEU A 47 -7.10 4.48 29.83
N ASN A 48 -7.42 4.21 31.11
CA ASN A 48 -8.80 4.13 31.58
C ASN A 48 -9.50 5.50 31.67
N GLU A 49 -8.72 6.57 31.78
CA GLU A 49 -9.21 7.94 31.84
C GLU A 49 -9.43 8.54 30.44
N HIS A 50 -8.93 7.88 29.38
CA HIS A 50 -9.04 8.39 28.02
C HIS A 50 -10.47 8.22 27.47
N PRO A 51 -11.12 9.28 26.93
CA PRO A 51 -12.49 9.21 26.41
C PRO A 51 -12.70 8.12 25.35
N GLY A 52 -11.68 7.84 24.54
CA GLY A 52 -11.71 6.77 23.52
C GLY A 52 -11.96 5.37 24.10
N MET A 53 -11.67 5.12 25.38
CA MET A 53 -11.90 3.82 26.00
C MET A 53 -13.40 3.54 26.15
N ALA A 54 -14.19 4.56 26.48
CA ALA A 54 -15.65 4.41 26.61
C ALA A 54 -16.27 4.00 25.26
N VAL A 55 -15.85 4.63 24.17
CA VAL A 55 -16.32 4.31 22.80
C VAL A 55 -15.97 2.87 22.42
N MET A 56 -14.74 2.43 22.69
CA MET A 56 -14.33 1.05 22.41
C MET A 56 -15.08 0.02 23.26
N ARG A 57 -15.47 0.36 24.49
CA ARG A 57 -16.31 -0.49 25.35
C ARG A 57 -17.74 -0.59 24.83
N GLU A 58 -18.33 0.53 24.39
CA GLU A 58 -19.66 0.56 23.79
C GLU A 58 -19.75 -0.28 22.51
N GLN A 59 -18.66 -0.32 21.72
CA GLN A 59 -18.56 -1.13 20.51
C GLN A 59 -18.20 -2.60 20.76
N GLY A 60 -17.99 -3.01 22.03
CA GLY A 60 -17.60 -4.38 22.38
C GLY A 60 -16.18 -4.76 21.95
N ILE A 61 -15.36 -3.78 21.55
CA ILE A 61 -13.94 -3.98 21.20
C ILE A 61 -13.13 -4.25 22.48
N VAL A 62 -13.51 -3.60 23.59
CA VAL A 62 -12.94 -3.82 24.92
C VAL A 62 -14.06 -4.22 25.87
N THR A 63 -13.86 -5.30 26.63
CA THR A 63 -14.76 -5.69 27.73
C THR A 63 -13.97 -5.61 29.03
N ASP A 64 -14.47 -4.83 29.98
CA ASP A 64 -13.74 -4.40 31.18
C ASP A 64 -12.43 -3.70 30.78
N ASP A 65 -11.30 -4.40 30.92
CA ASP A 65 -9.95 -3.96 30.53
C ASP A 65 -9.27 -4.96 29.57
N THR A 66 -10.04 -5.87 28.97
CA THR A 66 -9.54 -6.88 28.04
C THR A 66 -10.07 -6.62 26.64
N VAL A 67 -9.17 -6.57 25.65
CA VAL A 67 -9.55 -6.47 24.24
C VAL A 67 -10.23 -7.77 23.82
N ASN A 68 -11.33 -7.67 23.05
CA ASN A 68 -12.02 -8.80 22.44
C ASN A 68 -11.02 -9.77 21.79
N GLU A 69 -11.21 -11.07 22.01
CA GLU A 69 -10.23 -12.08 21.64
C GLU A 69 -9.96 -12.14 20.12
N GLN A 70 -11.01 -11.99 19.29
CA GLN A 70 -10.85 -11.97 17.83
C GLN A 70 -10.11 -10.71 17.38
N VAL A 71 -10.43 -9.54 17.94
CA VAL A 71 -9.69 -8.29 17.67
C VAL A 71 -8.24 -8.41 18.10
N ALA A 72 -7.98 -8.94 19.30
CA ALA A 72 -6.63 -9.14 19.82
C ALA A 72 -5.83 -10.12 18.94
N ALA A 73 -6.46 -11.17 18.42
CA ALA A 73 -5.82 -12.08 17.46
C ALA A 73 -5.40 -11.34 16.18
N ARG A 74 -6.27 -10.49 15.61
CA ARG A 74 -5.95 -9.69 14.43
C ARG A 74 -4.82 -8.69 14.67
N MET A 75 -4.87 -7.98 15.81
CA MET A 75 -3.81 -7.06 16.22
C MET A 75 -2.46 -7.77 16.39
N ARG A 76 -2.44 -9.02 16.87
CA ARG A 76 -1.21 -9.84 16.95
C ARG A 76 -0.65 -10.25 15.58
N VAL A 77 -1.48 -10.32 14.54
CA VAL A 77 -1.00 -10.49 13.15
C VAL A 77 -0.30 -9.21 12.69
N LEU A 78 -0.92 -8.04 12.91
CA LEU A 78 -0.34 -6.74 12.55
C LEU A 78 0.94 -6.40 13.34
N ALA A 79 1.04 -6.87 14.59
CA ALA A 79 2.20 -6.61 15.45
C ALA A 79 3.47 -7.39 15.05
N ALA A 80 3.31 -8.61 14.53
CA ALA A 80 4.42 -9.49 14.21
C ALA A 80 4.12 -10.36 12.96
N PRO A 81 3.92 -9.74 11.80
CA PRO A 81 3.67 -10.46 10.56
C PRO A 81 4.91 -11.22 10.08
N ASP A 82 4.69 -12.32 9.37
CA ASP A 82 5.70 -12.99 8.54
C ASP A 82 5.88 -12.25 7.20
N LEU A 83 4.78 -11.68 6.71
CA LEU A 83 4.64 -11.01 5.42
C LEU A 83 3.66 -9.85 5.54
N GLU A 84 4.00 -8.72 4.92
CA GLU A 84 3.08 -7.61 4.67
C GLU A 84 3.01 -7.33 3.18
N VAL A 85 1.81 -7.12 2.65
CA VAL A 85 1.55 -6.59 1.31
C VAL A 85 0.84 -5.25 1.47
N ILE A 86 1.37 -4.23 0.83
CA ILE A 86 0.97 -2.85 1.02
C ILE A 86 0.46 -2.32 -0.32
N ALA A 87 -0.69 -1.66 -0.31
CA ALA A 87 -1.18 -0.85 -1.41
C ALA A 87 -1.46 0.58 -0.92
N LEU A 88 -0.78 1.55 -1.51
CA LEU A 88 -1.08 2.97 -1.35
C LEU A 88 -1.93 3.38 -2.54
N LEU A 89 -3.11 3.96 -2.33
CA LEU A 89 -4.01 4.37 -3.40
C LEU A 89 -4.35 5.84 -3.24
N SER A 90 -4.57 6.53 -4.35
CA SER A 90 -4.98 7.94 -4.34
C SER A 90 -6.00 8.28 -5.40
N ARG A 91 -6.87 9.23 -5.08
CA ARG A 91 -7.59 10.04 -6.07
C ARG A 91 -6.66 11.14 -6.56
N GLY A 92 -6.47 11.24 -7.86
CA GLY A 92 -5.42 12.10 -8.41
C GLY A 92 -4.02 11.54 -8.15
N LYS A 93 -3.04 12.44 -8.09
CA LYS A 93 -1.62 12.12 -7.90
C LYS A 93 -1.35 11.55 -6.50
N LEU A 94 -0.61 10.44 -6.44
CA LEU A 94 -0.14 9.86 -5.19
C LEU A 94 0.99 10.69 -4.61
N LEU A 95 0.86 11.11 -3.35
CA LEU A 95 1.80 12.02 -2.67
C LEU A 95 2.73 11.28 -1.70
N TYR A 96 2.56 9.96 -1.57
CA TYR A 96 3.33 9.10 -0.68
C TYR A 96 3.32 9.58 0.77
N GLY A 97 2.19 10.16 1.21
CA GLY A 97 2.02 10.69 2.56
C GLY A 97 2.51 12.10 2.80
N VAL A 98 3.00 12.80 1.79
CA VAL A 98 3.36 14.21 1.92
C VAL A 98 2.09 15.04 1.75
N LYS A 99 1.65 15.74 2.80
CA LYS A 99 0.60 16.75 2.66
C LYS A 99 1.20 17.96 1.97
N GLN A 100 0.55 18.43 0.90
CA GLN A 100 0.93 19.69 0.28
C GLN A 100 0.42 20.82 1.18
N GLN A 101 1.24 21.84 1.40
CA GLN A 101 0.80 23.04 2.10
C GLN A 101 -0.16 23.81 1.20
N GLU A 102 -1.42 23.94 1.59
CA GLU A 102 -2.32 24.89 0.95
C GLU A 102 -2.06 26.30 1.46
N GLU A 103 -2.21 27.31 0.60
CA GLU A 103 -2.01 28.71 0.97
C GLU A 103 -2.99 29.10 2.10
N GLY A 104 -2.45 29.38 3.29
CA GLY A 104 -3.24 29.80 4.46
C GLY A 104 -3.46 28.72 5.52
N GLU A 105 -3.00 27.49 5.29
CA GLU A 105 -2.98 26.45 6.33
C GLU A 105 -1.81 26.63 7.31
N GLN A 106 -2.02 26.19 8.56
CA GLN A 106 -0.96 26.19 9.57
C GLN A 106 0.11 25.17 9.20
N GLU A 107 1.38 25.47 9.51
CA GLU A 107 2.46 24.49 9.36
C GLU A 107 2.11 23.19 10.09
N GLU A 108 2.27 22.06 9.38
CA GLU A 108 2.05 20.75 9.99
C GLU A 108 3.00 20.54 11.18
N PRO A 109 2.50 19.98 12.30
CA PRO A 109 3.35 19.65 13.42
C PRO A 109 4.39 18.59 13.01
N VAL A 110 5.60 18.73 13.55
CA VAL A 110 6.66 17.74 13.35
C VAL A 110 6.17 16.36 13.78
N GLY A 111 6.27 15.39 12.87
CA GLY A 111 5.80 14.04 13.13
C GLY A 111 4.28 13.90 13.08
N SER A 112 3.57 14.76 12.34
CA SER A 112 2.14 14.59 12.04
C SER A 112 1.79 13.14 11.70
N ARG A 113 0.64 12.70 12.22
CA ARG A 113 0.10 11.36 11.96
C ARG A 113 -0.90 11.38 10.83
N ASP A 114 -1.23 12.54 10.27
CA ASP A 114 -2.23 12.69 9.20
C ASP A 114 -1.71 12.07 7.90
N ILE A 115 -2.62 11.73 7.00
CA ILE A 115 -2.28 11.36 5.61
C ILE A 115 -2.99 12.36 4.68
N PRO A 116 -2.52 12.53 3.43
CA PRO A 116 -3.23 13.34 2.46
C PRO A 116 -4.67 12.88 2.28
N ASP A 117 -5.61 13.82 2.19
CA ASP A 117 -7.04 13.51 2.12
C ASP A 117 -7.41 12.76 0.83
N ASN A 118 -6.57 12.88 -0.19
CA ASN A 118 -6.71 12.15 -1.44
C ASN A 118 -6.13 10.73 -1.40
N GLU A 119 -5.51 10.31 -0.29
CA GLU A 119 -4.89 9.00 -0.11
C GLU A 119 -5.69 8.08 0.83
N PHE A 120 -5.64 6.79 0.54
CA PHE A 120 -5.88 5.74 1.53
C PHE A 120 -4.92 4.58 1.33
N ARG A 121 -4.78 3.77 2.37
CA ARG A 121 -3.69 2.80 2.50
C ARG A 121 -4.22 1.48 2.98
N VAL A 122 -3.86 0.42 2.29
CA VAL A 122 -4.25 -0.95 2.63
C VAL A 122 -2.99 -1.71 3.00
N VAL A 123 -3.00 -2.31 4.19
CA VAL A 123 -1.98 -3.23 4.67
C VAL A 123 -2.62 -4.59 4.84
N LEU A 124 -2.17 -5.58 4.07
CA LEU A 124 -2.52 -6.99 4.21
C LEU A 124 -1.37 -7.69 4.93
N ALA A 125 -1.59 -8.07 6.18
CA ALA A 125 -0.60 -8.75 7.00
C ALA A 125 -0.92 -10.24 7.12
N ARG A 126 0.11 -11.09 7.03
CA ARG A 126 0.01 -12.53 7.28
C ARG A 126 0.89 -12.94 8.45
N ARG A 127 0.34 -13.75 9.35
CA ARG A 127 1.09 -14.50 10.37
C ARG A 127 0.63 -15.96 10.37
N GLY A 128 1.54 -16.89 10.09
CA GLY A 128 1.19 -18.29 9.86
C GLY A 128 0.28 -18.44 8.65
N GLN A 129 -0.99 -18.79 8.86
CA GLN A 129 -2.01 -18.85 7.79
C GLN A 129 -3.07 -17.77 7.94
N HIS A 130 -2.99 -16.96 9.00
CA HIS A 130 -3.98 -15.94 9.32
C HIS A 130 -3.64 -14.65 8.57
N TRP A 131 -4.60 -14.16 7.79
CA TRP A 131 -4.54 -12.91 7.03
C TRP A 131 -5.47 -11.86 7.62
N VAL A 132 -4.93 -10.66 7.79
CA VAL A 132 -5.64 -9.52 8.36
C VAL A 132 -5.43 -8.31 7.47
N SER A 133 -6.50 -7.60 7.15
CA SER A 133 -6.42 -6.29 6.51
C SER A 133 -6.49 -5.18 7.54
N ALA A 134 -5.64 -4.17 7.40
CA ALA A 134 -5.76 -2.89 8.06
C ALA A 134 -5.82 -1.79 6.98
N VAL A 135 -6.95 -1.09 6.90
CA VAL A 135 -7.21 -0.04 5.91
C VAL A 135 -7.28 1.30 6.60
N ARG A 136 -6.45 2.24 6.17
CA ARG A 136 -6.42 3.61 6.68
C ARG A 136 -6.99 4.59 5.66
N VAL A 137 -8.04 5.31 6.05
CA VAL A 137 -8.66 6.40 5.29
C VAL A 137 -8.78 7.60 6.23
N GLY A 138 -8.14 8.72 5.91
CA GLY A 138 -8.10 9.89 6.80
C GLY A 138 -7.50 9.54 8.18
N ASP A 139 -8.29 9.73 9.23
CA ASP A 139 -7.97 9.43 10.63
C ASP A 139 -8.53 8.09 11.14
N GLU A 140 -9.26 7.35 10.30
CA GLU A 140 -9.84 6.06 10.64
C GLU A 140 -8.98 4.89 10.15
N ILE A 141 -8.93 3.83 10.95
CA ILE A 141 -8.30 2.55 10.65
C ILE A 141 -9.34 1.45 10.85
N THR A 142 -9.64 0.75 9.77
CA THR A 142 -10.53 -0.42 9.79
C THR A 142 -9.69 -1.70 9.76
N VAL A 143 -9.97 -2.63 10.67
CA VAL A 143 -9.27 -3.92 10.78
C VAL A 143 -10.27 -5.06 10.66
N ASP A 144 -9.96 -6.02 9.80
CA ASP A 144 -10.78 -7.24 9.63
C ASP A 144 -9.94 -8.42 9.13
N ASP A 145 -10.53 -9.60 9.15
CA ASP A 145 -10.01 -10.78 8.47
C ASP A 145 -10.15 -10.64 6.95
N VAL A 146 -9.16 -11.10 6.19
CA VAL A 146 -9.19 -11.04 4.73
C VAL A 146 -8.78 -12.38 4.12
N ALA A 147 -9.54 -12.85 3.14
CA ALA A 147 -9.28 -14.13 2.49
C ALA A 147 -8.29 -13.96 1.32
N ILE A 148 -7.03 -14.36 1.54
CA ILE A 148 -5.98 -14.36 0.51
C ILE A 148 -5.52 -15.78 0.24
N SER A 149 -5.62 -16.23 -1.01
CA SER A 149 -5.25 -17.60 -1.42
C SER A 149 -4.07 -17.60 -2.40
N ASP A 150 -4.00 -16.61 -3.28
CA ASP A 150 -2.99 -16.49 -4.31
C ASP A 150 -2.77 -15.04 -4.75
N THR A 151 -1.87 -14.87 -5.71
CA THR A 151 -1.56 -13.57 -6.29
C THR A 151 -2.78 -12.92 -6.97
N ALA A 152 -3.69 -13.71 -7.54
CA ALA A 152 -4.87 -13.17 -8.20
C ALA A 152 -5.83 -12.53 -7.18
N SER A 153 -5.98 -13.13 -6.00
CA SER A 153 -6.78 -12.55 -4.92
C SER A 153 -6.25 -11.19 -4.44
N ILE A 154 -4.92 -11.04 -4.34
CA ILE A 154 -4.30 -9.74 -4.00
C ILE A 154 -4.52 -8.72 -5.14
N ALA A 155 -4.31 -9.14 -6.39
CA ALA A 155 -4.50 -8.27 -7.55
C ALA A 155 -5.96 -7.79 -7.68
N ALA A 156 -6.93 -8.66 -7.39
CA ALA A 156 -8.35 -8.32 -7.35
C ALA A 156 -8.65 -7.25 -6.29
N LEU A 157 -8.15 -7.41 -5.06
CA LEU A 157 -8.35 -6.41 -4.00
C LEU A 157 -7.74 -5.05 -4.36
N VAL A 158 -6.57 -5.03 -5.00
CA VAL A 158 -5.95 -3.79 -5.48
C VAL A 158 -6.80 -3.15 -6.57
N PHE A 159 -7.31 -3.94 -7.52
CA PHE A 159 -8.21 -3.44 -8.56
C PHE A 159 -9.50 -2.91 -7.98
N ASP A 160 -10.19 -3.66 -7.14
CA ASP A 160 -11.45 -3.24 -6.52
C ASP A 160 -11.26 -1.94 -5.74
N GLY A 161 -10.15 -1.82 -5.01
CA GLY A 161 -9.76 -0.59 -4.33
C GLY A 161 -9.59 0.58 -5.30
N LEU A 162 -8.83 0.41 -6.39
CA LEU A 162 -8.56 1.47 -7.36
C LEU A 162 -9.80 1.84 -8.20
N GLU A 163 -10.58 0.86 -8.63
CA GLU A 163 -11.86 1.03 -9.35
C GLU A 163 -12.91 1.76 -8.51
N SER A 164 -12.88 1.59 -7.18
CA SER A 164 -13.75 2.36 -6.28
C SER A 164 -13.42 3.86 -6.24
N ILE A 165 -12.18 4.24 -6.61
CA ILE A 165 -11.75 5.63 -6.70
C ILE A 165 -12.13 6.22 -8.05
N HIS A 166 -11.74 5.50 -9.11
CA HIS A 166 -11.85 5.92 -10.49
C HIS A 166 -11.83 4.69 -11.40
N HIS A 167 -12.82 4.64 -12.29
CA HIS A 167 -12.91 3.60 -13.31
C HIS A 167 -12.04 3.94 -14.52
N ALA A 168 -11.18 3.03 -14.96
CA ALA A 168 -10.35 3.23 -16.14
C ALA A 168 -10.09 1.93 -16.90
N ASP A 169 -10.29 1.97 -18.22
CA ASP A 169 -9.89 0.89 -19.11
C ASP A 169 -8.36 0.79 -19.24
N PRO A 170 -7.80 -0.41 -19.53
CA PRO A 170 -6.38 -0.55 -19.83
C PRO A 170 -5.94 0.33 -21.00
N ALA A 171 -4.80 1.01 -20.86
CA ALA A 171 -4.26 1.85 -21.91
C ALA A 171 -3.96 1.06 -23.20
N ALA A 172 -4.20 1.65 -24.36
CA ALA A 172 -3.92 1.04 -25.66
C ALA A 172 -2.44 1.16 -26.04
N ILE A 173 -1.57 0.47 -25.29
CA ILE A 173 -0.11 0.52 -25.43
C ILE A 173 0.49 -0.87 -25.64
N ASN A 174 1.67 -0.92 -26.27
CA ASN A 174 2.46 -2.13 -26.34
C ASN A 174 3.32 -2.27 -25.09
N ALA A 175 3.29 -3.45 -24.48
CA ALA A 175 4.17 -3.77 -23.37
C ALA A 175 5.64 -3.71 -23.83
N VAL A 176 6.49 -3.08 -23.02
CA VAL A 176 7.92 -2.92 -23.31
C VAL A 176 8.73 -3.01 -22.02
N ASN A 177 9.93 -3.58 -22.13
CA ASN A 177 10.91 -3.58 -21.06
C ASN A 177 12.03 -2.61 -21.43
N VAL A 178 12.43 -1.76 -20.48
CA VAL A 178 13.53 -0.80 -20.65
C VAL A 178 14.49 -0.90 -19.46
N PRO A 179 15.79 -0.59 -19.64
CA PRO A 179 16.74 -0.54 -18.53
C PRO A 179 16.29 0.49 -17.49
N LEU A 180 16.29 0.10 -16.21
CA LEU A 180 15.70 0.90 -15.14
C LEU A 180 16.45 2.22 -14.94
N GLU A 181 17.79 2.19 -14.87
CA GLU A 181 18.59 3.37 -14.57
C GLU A 181 18.45 4.44 -15.65
N GLU A 182 18.53 4.01 -16.91
CA GLU A 182 18.35 4.88 -18.09
C GLU A 182 16.94 5.46 -18.14
N MET A 183 15.92 4.64 -17.84
CA MET A 183 14.53 5.11 -17.80
C MET A 183 14.30 6.14 -16.69
N LEU A 184 14.92 5.97 -15.52
CA LEU A 184 14.82 6.93 -14.42
C LEU A 184 15.47 8.27 -14.79
N GLU A 185 16.65 8.25 -15.40
CA GLU A 185 17.35 9.45 -15.86
C GLU A 185 16.53 10.22 -16.90
N VAL A 186 16.05 9.51 -17.93
CA VAL A 186 15.24 10.10 -19.00
C VAL A 186 13.90 10.62 -18.47
N THR A 187 13.24 9.90 -17.56
CA THR A 187 11.98 10.34 -16.96
C THR A 187 12.16 11.60 -16.11
N LYS A 188 13.28 11.70 -15.38
CA LYS A 188 13.61 12.90 -14.58
C LYS A 188 13.82 14.12 -15.47
N ALA A 189 14.59 14.01 -16.54
CA ALA A 189 14.75 15.09 -17.51
C ALA A 189 13.40 15.47 -18.17
N TRP A 190 12.56 14.48 -18.45
CA TRP A 190 11.25 14.72 -19.05
C TRP A 190 10.27 15.42 -18.08
N GLN A 191 10.36 15.13 -16.78
CA GLN A 191 9.60 15.81 -15.74
C GLN A 191 9.86 17.32 -15.70
N GLU A 192 11.10 17.76 -15.91
CA GLU A 192 11.46 19.19 -15.96
C GLU A 192 10.74 19.93 -17.09
N SER A 193 10.36 19.23 -18.15
CA SER A 193 9.54 19.76 -19.25
C SER A 193 8.02 19.62 -19.01
N GLY A 194 7.61 19.22 -17.81
CA GLY A 194 6.20 18.97 -17.46
C GLY A 194 5.61 17.74 -18.15
N PHE A 195 6.44 16.74 -18.48
CA PHE A 195 6.05 15.55 -19.25
C PHE A 195 5.44 15.86 -20.63
N ASN A 196 5.90 16.95 -21.27
CA ASN A 196 5.43 17.32 -22.60
C ASN A 196 5.81 16.26 -23.66
N VAL A 197 4.82 15.77 -24.42
CA VAL A 197 5.01 14.73 -25.44
C VAL A 197 6.07 15.07 -26.51
N PHE A 198 6.27 16.36 -26.80
CA PHE A 198 7.28 16.82 -27.77
C PHE A 198 8.71 16.65 -27.24
N SER A 199 8.89 16.70 -25.93
CA SER A 199 10.16 16.46 -25.23
C SER A 199 10.45 14.97 -25.00
N GLY A 200 9.53 14.07 -25.35
CA GLY A 200 9.68 12.61 -25.16
C GLY A 200 10.59 11.91 -26.19
N GLY A 201 11.52 12.64 -26.81
CA GLY A 201 12.43 12.12 -27.83
C GLY A 201 13.34 11.01 -27.30
N ASP A 202 13.86 11.16 -26.09
CA ASP A 202 14.77 10.19 -25.47
C ASP A 202 14.06 8.91 -25.03
N LEU A 203 12.80 9.00 -24.58
CA LEU A 203 11.99 7.81 -24.33
C LEU A 203 11.79 6.98 -25.61
N ARG A 204 11.58 7.64 -26.76
CA ARG A 204 11.48 6.96 -28.05
C ARG A 204 12.81 6.32 -28.47
N ARG A 205 13.96 6.91 -28.10
CA ARG A 205 15.29 6.31 -28.34
C ARG A 205 15.51 5.04 -27.52
N LEU A 206 14.87 4.92 -26.36
CA LEU A 206 14.82 3.68 -25.56
C LEU A 206 13.89 2.61 -26.16
N GLY A 207 13.31 2.83 -27.34
CA GLY A 207 12.41 1.88 -28.01
C GLY A 207 10.97 1.93 -27.52
N ILE A 208 10.60 2.92 -26.71
CA ILE A 208 9.22 3.12 -26.25
C ILE A 208 8.38 3.69 -27.40
N SER A 209 7.24 3.04 -27.69
CA SER A 209 6.35 3.48 -28.79
C SER A 209 5.77 4.88 -28.53
N ALA A 210 5.44 5.61 -29.60
CA ALA A 210 4.83 6.94 -29.47
C ALA A 210 3.52 6.92 -28.68
N ALA A 211 2.69 5.88 -28.85
CA ALA A 211 1.47 5.68 -28.08
C ALA A 211 1.76 5.49 -26.58
N THR A 212 2.78 4.68 -26.25
CA THR A 212 3.21 4.46 -24.86
C THR A 212 3.76 5.74 -24.24
N VAL A 213 4.58 6.52 -24.96
CA VAL A 213 5.08 7.82 -24.46
C VAL A 213 3.92 8.79 -24.21
N ALA A 214 2.94 8.88 -25.10
CA ALA A 214 1.79 9.76 -24.91
C ALA A 214 0.95 9.37 -23.68
N ALA A 215 0.58 8.09 -23.56
CA ALA A 215 -0.23 7.60 -22.44
C ALA A 215 0.53 7.72 -21.11
N LEU A 216 1.84 7.40 -21.09
CA LEU A 216 2.68 7.56 -19.91
C LEU A 216 2.81 9.03 -19.50
N GLY A 217 2.97 9.95 -20.45
CA GLY A 217 3.07 11.38 -20.16
C GLY A 217 1.80 11.93 -19.53
N GLN A 218 0.65 11.51 -20.04
CA GLN A 218 -0.66 11.84 -19.45
C GLN A 218 -0.77 11.29 -18.02
N ALA A 219 -0.45 10.02 -17.81
CA ALA A 219 -0.52 9.38 -16.50
C ALA A 219 0.49 9.92 -15.47
N LEU A 220 1.61 10.50 -15.89
CA LEU A 220 2.61 11.13 -14.99
C LEU A 220 2.33 12.61 -14.72
N SER A 221 1.74 13.31 -15.70
CA SER A 221 1.44 14.74 -15.63
C SER A 221 0.18 14.99 -14.80
N ASP A 222 -0.92 14.33 -15.14
CA ASP A 222 -2.25 14.55 -14.56
C ASP A 222 -3.01 13.22 -14.40
N PRO A 223 -2.59 12.38 -13.43
CA PRO A 223 -3.26 11.12 -13.13
C PRO A 223 -4.63 11.37 -12.50
N ALA A 224 -5.65 10.62 -12.92
CA ALA A 224 -6.97 10.63 -12.29
C ALA A 224 -7.01 9.79 -10.99
N ALA A 225 -6.20 8.74 -10.93
CA ALA A 225 -5.96 7.91 -9.75
C ALA A 225 -4.62 7.17 -9.90
N GLU A 226 -4.03 6.78 -8.77
CA GLU A 226 -2.81 5.98 -8.77
C GLU A 226 -2.86 4.91 -7.67
N ALA A 227 -2.08 3.84 -7.88
CA ALA A 227 -1.77 2.88 -6.83
C ALA A 227 -0.28 2.49 -6.85
N ALA A 228 0.30 2.27 -5.67
CA ALA A 228 1.64 1.71 -5.50
C ALA A 228 1.57 0.50 -4.58
N VAL A 229 2.01 -0.66 -5.09
CA VAL A 229 1.93 -1.96 -4.41
C VAL A 229 3.32 -2.54 -4.23
N TYR A 230 3.64 -2.91 -2.99
CA TYR A 230 4.91 -3.55 -2.62
C TYR A 230 4.70 -4.48 -1.44
N ALA A 231 5.74 -5.23 -1.08
CA ALA A 231 5.67 -6.17 0.02
C ALA A 231 6.89 -6.05 0.94
N ARG A 232 6.77 -6.58 2.16
CA ARG A 232 7.86 -6.73 3.13
C ARG A 232 7.82 -8.12 3.75
N GLN A 233 9.00 -8.69 3.96
CA GLN A 233 9.17 -9.97 4.62
C GLN A 233 10.05 -9.82 5.86
N TYR A 234 9.75 -10.62 6.88
CA TYR A 234 10.44 -10.61 8.17
C TYR A 234 11.12 -11.96 8.41
N ARG A 235 12.35 -11.96 8.91
CA ARG A 235 13.07 -13.16 9.37
C ARG A 235 13.92 -12.78 10.56
N ASP A 236 13.70 -13.46 11.69
CA ASP A 236 14.26 -13.09 12.99
C ASP A 236 13.97 -11.61 13.29
N ASP A 237 15.02 -10.81 13.50
CA ASP A 237 14.97 -9.36 13.71
C ASP A 237 15.15 -8.56 12.41
N ALA A 238 15.47 -9.24 11.30
CA ALA A 238 15.65 -8.59 10.00
C ALA A 238 14.30 -8.41 9.28
N ARG A 239 14.18 -7.29 8.58
CA ARG A 239 13.09 -7.02 7.65
C ARG A 239 13.66 -6.49 6.35
N ALA A 240 13.05 -6.86 5.23
CA ALA A 240 13.45 -6.34 3.94
C ALA A 240 12.26 -6.24 2.96
N PRO A 241 12.24 -5.21 2.10
CA PRO A 241 11.18 -5.00 1.14
C PRO A 241 11.33 -5.92 -0.09
N SER A 242 10.28 -6.01 -0.89
CA SER A 242 10.36 -6.51 -2.27
C SER A 242 11.29 -5.62 -3.09
N ALA A 243 12.11 -6.22 -3.97
CA ALA A 243 12.96 -5.44 -4.88
C ALA A 243 12.15 -4.72 -5.96
N SER A 244 10.95 -5.22 -6.29
CA SER A 244 10.02 -4.60 -7.22
C SER A 244 8.86 -3.92 -6.52
N VAL A 245 8.31 -2.89 -7.17
CA VAL A 245 7.08 -2.17 -6.81
C VAL A 245 6.20 -2.14 -8.05
N LEU A 246 4.92 -2.46 -7.91
CA LEU A 246 3.92 -2.30 -8.94
C LEU A 246 3.27 -0.93 -8.79
N SER A 247 3.42 -0.07 -9.79
CA SER A 247 2.72 1.21 -9.87
C SER A 247 1.64 1.14 -10.95
N LEU A 248 0.41 1.49 -10.58
CA LEU A 248 -0.72 1.69 -11.48
C LEU A 248 -1.03 3.19 -11.56
N LYS A 249 -1.28 3.70 -12.76
CA LYS A 249 -1.64 5.11 -12.97
C LYS A 249 -2.71 5.25 -14.02
N ASP A 250 -3.74 6.02 -13.71
CA ASP A 250 -4.86 6.31 -14.60
C ASP A 250 -4.59 7.62 -15.32
N GLY A 251 -4.23 7.55 -16.60
CA GLY A 251 -4.17 8.72 -17.46
C GLY A 251 -5.42 8.87 -18.31
N SER A 252 -5.56 10.00 -19.01
CA SER A 252 -6.59 10.17 -20.03
C SER A 252 -6.51 9.15 -21.18
N GLY A 253 -5.33 8.57 -21.41
CA GLY A 253 -5.09 7.47 -22.36
C GLY A 253 -5.34 6.05 -21.82
N GLY A 254 -5.90 5.93 -20.61
CA GLY A 254 -6.16 4.65 -19.92
C GLY A 254 -5.15 4.32 -18.82
N ARG A 255 -5.36 3.18 -18.16
CA ARG A 255 -4.56 2.71 -17.03
C ARG A 255 -3.29 2.00 -17.47
N ILE A 256 -2.15 2.41 -16.92
CA ILE A 256 -0.82 1.85 -17.17
C ILE A 256 -0.33 1.13 -15.90
N ALA A 257 0.34 0.00 -16.09
CA ALA A 257 1.07 -0.72 -15.05
C ALA A 257 2.58 -0.62 -15.29
N MET A 258 3.33 -0.33 -14.23
CA MET A 258 4.80 -0.29 -14.24
C MET A 258 5.32 -1.14 -13.10
N TYR A 259 6.27 -2.03 -13.38
CA TYR A 259 6.92 -2.83 -12.34
C TYR A 259 8.30 -3.31 -12.79
N GLN A 260 9.22 -3.47 -11.84
CA GLN A 260 10.54 -4.02 -12.14
C GLN A 260 10.43 -5.54 -12.30
N GLN A 261 11.09 -6.09 -13.31
CA GLN A 261 11.22 -7.54 -13.43
C GLN A 261 12.23 -8.08 -12.42
N ALA A 262 12.03 -9.33 -11.98
CA ALA A 262 13.02 -10.00 -11.16
C ALA A 262 14.36 -10.07 -11.89
N ARG A 263 15.45 -9.73 -11.20
CA ARG A 263 16.80 -9.80 -11.77
C ARG A 263 17.14 -11.25 -12.10
N THR A 264 17.79 -11.46 -13.23
CA THR A 264 18.36 -12.77 -13.55
C THR A 264 19.56 -13.01 -12.62
N ALA A 265 19.74 -14.24 -12.12
CA ALA A 265 20.88 -14.56 -11.29
C ALA A 265 22.20 -14.23 -12.02
N GLY A 266 23.02 -13.36 -11.42
CA GLY A 266 24.29 -12.90 -12.01
C GLY A 266 24.19 -11.65 -12.90
N SER A 267 22.98 -11.13 -13.21
CA SER A 267 22.84 -9.84 -13.90
C SER A 267 22.82 -8.68 -12.90
N GLY A 268 23.68 -7.67 -13.10
CA GLY A 268 23.67 -6.44 -12.30
C GLY A 268 22.53 -5.49 -12.64
N GLU A 269 21.90 -5.68 -13.80
CA GLU A 269 20.93 -4.76 -14.39
C GLU A 269 19.48 -5.10 -13.99
N ALA A 270 18.68 -4.07 -13.77
CA ALA A 270 17.25 -4.17 -13.49
C ALA A 270 16.46 -3.63 -14.68
N TRP A 271 15.34 -4.29 -14.98
CA TRP A 271 14.48 -3.94 -16.11
C TRP A 271 13.13 -3.44 -15.60
N LEU A 272 12.65 -2.32 -16.13
CA LEU A 272 11.31 -1.80 -15.90
C LEU A 272 10.37 -2.29 -17.01
N ALA A 273 9.33 -3.02 -16.64
CA ALA A 273 8.22 -3.33 -17.52
C ALA A 273 7.21 -2.17 -17.49
N ILE A 274 6.83 -1.69 -18.67
CA ILE A 274 5.74 -0.72 -18.89
C ILE A 274 4.67 -1.44 -19.69
N CYS A 275 3.49 -1.63 -19.10
CA CYS A 275 2.45 -2.52 -19.61
C CYS A 275 1.07 -1.84 -19.58
N PRO A 276 0.15 -2.23 -20.48
CA PRO A 276 -1.25 -1.90 -20.29
C PRO A 276 -1.77 -2.62 -19.03
N ALA A 277 -2.60 -1.95 -18.22
CA ALA A 277 -3.11 -2.51 -16.96
C ALA A 277 -4.24 -3.53 -17.16
N THR A 278 -4.02 -4.51 -18.03
CA THR A 278 -4.92 -5.67 -18.17
C THR A 278 -4.88 -6.52 -16.90
N PRO A 279 -5.97 -7.23 -16.55
CA PRO A 279 -6.00 -8.08 -15.36
C PRO A 279 -4.85 -9.09 -15.30
N GLN A 280 -4.48 -9.68 -16.45
CA GLN A 280 -3.37 -10.63 -16.51
C GLN A 280 -2.01 -9.97 -16.20
N LEU A 281 -1.72 -8.80 -16.77
CA LEU A 281 -0.42 -8.14 -16.57
C LEU A 281 -0.30 -7.53 -15.17
N VAL A 282 -1.39 -7.08 -14.57
CA VAL A 282 -1.40 -6.65 -13.17
C VAL A 282 -1.16 -7.84 -12.24
N GLN A 283 -1.78 -9.01 -12.50
CA GLN A 283 -1.47 -10.24 -11.75
C GLN A 283 0.02 -10.62 -11.89
N VAL A 284 0.61 -10.49 -13.08
CA VAL A 284 2.06 -10.69 -13.28
C VAL A 284 2.88 -9.67 -12.49
N GLY A 285 2.46 -8.40 -12.44
CA GLY A 285 3.09 -7.36 -11.63
C GLY A 285 3.08 -7.70 -10.14
N VAL A 286 1.93 -8.07 -9.57
CA VAL A 286 1.81 -8.50 -8.16
C VAL A 286 2.64 -9.76 -7.91
N LYS A 287 2.63 -10.73 -8.84
CA LYS A 287 3.46 -11.93 -8.76
C LYS A 287 4.93 -11.55 -8.65
N THR A 288 5.39 -10.64 -9.52
CA THR A 288 6.78 -10.19 -9.56
C THR A 288 7.18 -9.47 -8.27
N VAL A 289 6.30 -8.62 -7.72
CA VAL A 289 6.52 -7.99 -6.40
C VAL A 289 6.77 -9.06 -5.33
N LEU A 290 5.91 -10.08 -5.26
CA LEU A 290 6.01 -11.14 -4.24
C LEU A 290 7.21 -12.08 -4.47
N ASP A 291 7.53 -12.39 -5.73
CA ASP A 291 8.66 -13.26 -6.09
C ASP A 291 10.02 -12.54 -5.90
N THR A 292 10.02 -11.21 -5.76
CA THR A 292 11.23 -10.41 -5.45
C THR A 292 11.45 -10.20 -3.95
N LEU A 293 10.73 -10.92 -3.09
CA LEU A 293 10.96 -10.93 -1.65
C LEU A 293 12.22 -11.73 -1.29
N PRO A 294 12.95 -11.34 -0.23
CA PRO A 294 14.33 -11.79 -0.02
C PRO A 294 14.48 -13.14 0.69
N TYR A 295 13.45 -13.65 1.37
CA TYR A 295 13.57 -14.81 2.26
C TYR A 295 12.80 -16.05 1.76
N GLY A 296 12.58 -16.15 0.45
CA GLY A 296 11.97 -17.32 -0.18
C GLY A 296 10.47 -17.17 -0.42
N GLU A 297 9.76 -18.30 -0.53
CA GLU A 297 8.37 -18.32 -0.97
C GLU A 297 7.41 -17.64 0.02
N TRP A 298 6.77 -16.56 -0.44
CA TRP A 298 5.92 -15.71 0.39
C TRP A 298 4.73 -16.42 1.05
N LYS A 299 4.15 -17.46 0.41
CA LYS A 299 2.95 -18.16 0.91
C LYS A 299 3.21 -18.96 2.19
N THR A 300 4.36 -19.60 2.28
CA THR A 300 4.68 -20.58 3.32
C THR A 300 5.72 -20.07 4.32
N HIS A 301 6.40 -18.96 3.99
CA HIS A 301 7.40 -18.34 4.84
C HIS A 301 6.90 -18.07 6.27
N ARG A 302 7.79 -18.25 7.24
CA ARG A 302 7.61 -17.83 8.63
C ARG A 302 8.85 -17.09 9.09
N ARG A 303 8.67 -16.10 9.94
CA ARG A 303 9.79 -15.31 10.46
C ARG A 303 10.69 -16.07 11.43
N VAL A 304 10.21 -17.22 11.95
CA VAL A 304 10.92 -18.17 12.83
C VAL A 304 10.96 -19.53 12.15
#